data_AF-A0A3A8LMY4-F1
#
_entry.id   AF-A0A3A8LMY4-F1
#
_cell.length_a   1.000
_cell.length_b   1.000
_cell.length_c   1.000
_cell.angle_alpha   90.00
_cell.angle_beta   90.00
_cell.angle_gamma   90.00
#
_symmetry.space_group_name_H-M   'P 1'
#
loop_
_entity.id
_entity.type
_entity.pdbx_description
1 polymer ?
#
loop_
_entity_poly.entity_id
_entity_poly.type
_entity_poly.pdbx_seq_one_letter_code
_entity_poly.pdbx_strand_id
1 'polypeptide(L)'
;MHSILEKKSRGGWTLGVLLGLALALGACGKDLDDAPGLKPGAHGEAEVTGPEGVRFELAVRAGQLYRFVCTATTLSGCQVQRLDATSLEPVGEALSSRETKQADFFWTADADGLVVMEVRSVTDGETGGFLYIFTEASDDAGDSPDTAVSQPVTETEYTFEGFLETPGDVDAWRISIPTNHVLRAYCSGTRDNPFMEVIRPDGTSLGTFTASYSITDVLELGAKNAVGGDLILLIRPSSSTAPVTTRYLCRVRDIGPDDHPDAPPEATAVTVPARLSVDFMSVKDVDVLAVDLVGGRDYLLKSDGGSSPYYCATTVMDAQGQVLKTDLPSDKTGVTYTAPTTGRYFLALKRVRGSGIWKWWIPEGFLFAITDVTPE
;
A
#
# COMPACT_ATOMS: atom_id res chain seq x y z
N MET A 1 44.59 -36.76 15.46
CA MET A 1 45.97 -36.64 14.93
C MET A 1 46.15 -35.22 14.43
N HIS A 2 47.04 -34.49 15.08
CA HIS A 2 47.37 -33.09 14.84
C HIS A 2 48.01 -32.85 13.45
N SER A 3 47.78 -31.67 12.88
CA SER A 3 48.92 -30.82 12.52
C SER A 3 48.54 -29.34 12.63
N ILE A 4 49.41 -28.61 13.32
CA ILE A 4 49.44 -27.18 13.62
C ILE A 4 50.66 -26.62 12.86
N LEU A 5 50.69 -25.29 12.66
CA LEU A 5 51.84 -24.42 12.30
C LEU A 5 51.92 -24.13 10.79
N GLU A 6 52.05 -22.87 10.34
CA GLU A 6 53.13 -21.95 10.71
C GLU A 6 52.73 -20.46 10.76
N LYS A 7 53.47 -19.76 11.61
CA LYS A 7 53.46 -18.32 11.91
C LYS A 7 54.84 -17.78 11.51
N LYS A 8 54.93 -16.68 10.75
CA LYS A 8 56.18 -15.95 10.44
C LYS A 8 55.92 -14.45 10.66
N SER A 9 56.36 -13.85 11.78
CA SER A 9 57.65 -13.14 12.00
C SER A 9 57.86 -11.96 11.04
N ARG A 10 57.56 -10.71 11.44
CA ARG A 10 58.45 -9.70 12.09
C ARG A 10 59.71 -9.29 11.30
N GLY A 11 59.73 -8.02 10.92
CA GLY A 11 60.85 -7.12 10.61
C GLY A 11 60.22 -5.76 10.23
N GLY A 12 60.61 -4.58 10.71
CA GLY A 12 61.85 -4.11 11.31
C GLY A 12 62.23 -2.79 10.63
N TRP A 13 61.72 -1.68 11.16
CA TRP A 13 62.23 -0.29 11.16
C TRP A 13 63.04 0.26 9.96
N THR A 14 62.57 1.37 9.39
CA THR A 14 63.44 2.45 8.88
C THR A 14 62.84 3.82 9.17
N LEU A 15 63.67 4.63 9.83
CA LEU A 15 63.48 6.05 10.14
C LEU A 15 63.82 6.87 8.88
N GLY A 16 62.94 7.78 8.47
CA GLY A 16 63.19 8.71 7.38
C GLY A 16 62.58 10.07 7.70
N VAL A 17 63.37 10.93 8.33
CA VAL A 17 63.07 12.36 8.51
C VAL A 17 63.40 13.07 7.20
N LEU A 18 62.41 13.70 6.57
CA LEU A 18 62.65 14.79 5.62
C LEU A 18 61.59 15.88 5.82
N LEU A 19 62.10 17.02 6.28
CA LEU A 19 61.45 18.31 6.35
C LEU A 19 61.24 18.84 4.92
N GLY A 20 60.04 19.32 4.60
CA GLY A 20 59.74 20.04 3.36
C GLY A 20 58.44 20.82 3.50
N LEU A 21 58.56 22.12 3.77
CA LEU A 21 57.44 23.07 3.78
C LEU A 21 56.78 23.15 2.40
N ALA A 22 55.45 23.07 2.36
CA ALA A 22 54.63 23.71 1.35
C ALA A 22 53.34 24.24 1.99
N LEU A 23 53.18 25.56 1.96
CA LEU A 23 51.94 26.26 2.23
C LEU A 23 50.92 25.90 1.14
N ALA A 24 49.81 25.28 1.54
CA ALA A 24 48.58 25.27 0.77
C ALA A 24 47.41 25.50 1.73
N LEU A 25 46.64 26.54 1.46
CA LEU A 25 45.34 26.81 2.06
C LEU A 25 44.43 25.61 1.84
N GLY A 26 44.16 24.85 2.89
CA GLY A 26 43.10 23.87 2.95
C GLY A 26 42.29 24.14 4.20
N ALA A 27 41.08 24.65 4.04
CA ALA A 27 40.08 24.55 5.09
C ALA A 27 39.80 23.04 5.29
N CYS A 28 40.54 22.43 6.20
CA CYS A 28 40.20 21.12 6.73
C CYS A 28 38.86 21.29 7.44
N GLY A 29 37.80 20.77 6.84
CA GLY A 29 36.58 20.47 7.57
C GLY A 29 36.99 19.65 8.79
N LYS A 30 36.66 20.13 9.99
CA LYS A 30 36.68 19.25 11.16
C LYS A 30 35.76 18.10 10.83
N ASP A 31 36.26 16.88 10.92
CA ASP A 31 35.41 15.70 10.88
C ASP A 31 34.27 15.90 11.90
N LEU A 32 33.03 15.62 11.48
CA LEU A 32 31.83 15.64 12.33
C LEU A 32 31.96 14.70 13.55
N ASP A 33 33.05 13.94 13.65
CA ASP A 33 33.29 12.98 14.73
C ASP A 33 33.47 13.59 16.12
N ASP A 34 33.73 14.90 16.22
CA ASP A 34 33.89 15.62 17.49
C ASP A 34 32.64 16.43 17.93
N ALA A 35 31.52 16.37 17.19
CA ALA A 35 30.32 17.09 17.59
C ALA A 35 29.70 16.48 18.87
N PRO A 36 29.43 17.28 19.93
CA PRO A 36 28.79 16.78 21.15
C PRO A 36 27.34 16.37 20.86
N GLY A 37 26.95 15.13 21.17
CA GLY A 37 25.58 14.65 20.97
C GLY A 37 25.51 13.15 20.72
N LEU A 38 24.30 12.60 20.71
CA LEU A 38 24.05 11.22 20.29
C LEU A 38 24.27 11.10 18.78
N LYS A 39 25.08 10.12 18.39
CA LYS A 39 25.30 9.77 16.99
C LYS A 39 24.25 8.76 16.53
N PRO A 40 23.94 8.69 15.22
CA PRO A 40 23.12 7.62 14.68
C PRO A 40 23.65 6.23 15.07
N GLY A 41 22.74 5.32 15.41
CA GLY A 41 23.02 4.04 16.05
C GLY A 41 22.90 4.06 17.58
N ALA A 42 22.79 5.25 18.19
CA ALA A 42 22.56 5.38 19.63
C ALA A 42 21.20 4.77 20.02
N HIS A 43 21.19 4.05 21.13
CA HIS A 43 20.00 3.47 21.73
C HIS A 43 20.19 3.35 23.24
N GLY A 44 19.09 3.32 23.99
CA GLY A 44 19.16 3.18 25.44
C GLY A 44 17.80 3.28 26.11
N GLU A 45 17.84 3.44 27.43
CA GLU A 45 16.67 3.64 28.28
C GLU A 45 16.72 5.03 28.90
N ALA A 46 15.55 5.65 29.09
CA ALA A 46 15.41 6.92 29.79
C ALA A 46 14.06 6.97 30.53
N GLU A 47 13.93 7.94 31.44
CA GLU A 47 12.75 8.10 32.28
C GLU A 47 12.27 9.55 32.25
N VAL A 48 10.98 9.73 31.98
CA VAL A 48 10.28 11.00 32.19
C VAL A 48 9.98 11.10 33.68
N THR A 49 10.57 12.09 34.35
CA THR A 49 10.41 12.31 35.80
C THR A 49 9.56 13.55 36.13
N GLY A 50 9.18 14.33 35.12
CA GLY A 50 8.40 15.56 35.25
C GLY A 50 7.80 16.01 33.91
N PRO A 51 6.96 17.06 33.93
CA PRO A 51 6.24 17.55 32.74
C PRO A 51 7.16 18.10 31.64
N GLU A 52 8.40 18.45 31.96
CA GLU A 52 9.42 18.90 31.03
C GLU A 52 9.92 17.81 30.07
N GLY A 53 9.72 16.53 30.40
CA GLY A 53 10.19 15.42 29.59
C GLY A 53 11.71 15.21 29.62
N VAL A 54 12.20 14.43 28.65
CA VAL A 54 13.62 14.14 28.43
C VAL A 54 14.05 14.75 27.10
N ARG A 55 15.22 15.41 27.07
CA ARG A 55 15.78 16.00 25.86
C ARG A 55 17.06 15.30 25.45
N PHE A 56 17.18 15.05 24.16
CA PHE A 56 18.34 14.44 23.52
C PHE A 56 18.93 15.43 22.51
N GLU A 57 20.23 15.68 22.59
CA GLU A 57 20.96 16.36 21.54
C GLU A 57 21.44 15.32 20.52
N LEU A 58 21.00 15.44 19.28
CA LEU A 58 21.26 14.50 18.19
C LEU A 58 22.16 15.14 17.14
N ALA A 59 23.26 14.47 16.80
CA ALA A 59 24.15 14.92 15.73
C ALA A 59 23.61 14.47 14.36
N VAL A 60 23.41 15.42 13.45
CA VAL A 60 22.78 15.21 12.13
C VAL A 60 23.58 15.82 10.99
N ARG A 61 23.37 15.29 9.77
CA ARG A 61 23.91 15.79 8.51
C ARG A 61 22.78 16.31 7.62
N ALA A 62 23.03 17.42 6.93
CA ALA A 62 22.10 18.00 5.97
C ALA A 62 21.70 16.98 4.89
N GLY A 63 20.41 16.95 4.56
CA GLY A 63 19.82 16.06 3.56
C GLY A 63 19.67 14.60 3.98
N GLN A 64 20.14 14.20 5.16
CA GLN A 64 19.98 12.85 5.66
C GLN A 64 18.61 12.66 6.33
N LEU A 65 17.90 11.59 5.94
CA LEU A 65 16.71 11.11 6.64
C LEU A 65 17.13 10.41 7.93
N TYR A 66 16.47 10.75 9.03
CA TYR A 66 16.68 10.17 10.34
C TYR A 66 15.39 9.59 10.90
N ARG A 67 15.54 8.59 11.78
CA ARG A 67 14.47 8.00 12.56
C ARG A 67 14.82 8.07 14.05
N PHE A 68 13.89 8.56 14.84
CA PHE A 68 13.92 8.50 16.30
C PHE A 68 12.74 7.68 16.79
N VAL A 69 13.03 6.54 17.40
CA VAL A 69 12.02 5.64 17.98
C VAL A 69 11.94 5.90 19.48
N CYS A 70 10.72 6.01 19.99
CA CYS A 70 10.42 5.94 21.42
C CYS A 70 9.43 4.81 21.69
N THR A 71 9.82 3.84 22.51
CA THR A 71 8.96 2.72 22.93
C THR A 71 8.70 2.84 24.42
N ALA A 72 7.48 3.20 24.79
CA ALA A 72 7.06 3.33 26.18
C ALA A 72 7.12 1.96 26.89
N THR A 73 7.81 1.90 28.04
CA THR A 73 7.90 0.67 28.87
C THR A 73 6.95 0.75 30.05
N THR A 74 7.08 1.79 30.88
CA THR A 74 6.13 2.06 31.98
C THR A 74 5.27 3.30 31.75
N LEU A 75 5.59 4.12 30.75
CA LEU A 75 4.71 5.20 30.28
C LEU A 75 3.46 4.66 29.57
N SER A 76 2.37 5.46 29.59
CA SER A 76 1.17 5.20 28.78
C SER A 76 1.40 5.39 27.28
N GLY A 77 2.39 6.19 26.89
CA GLY A 77 2.85 6.42 25.52
C GLY A 77 3.88 7.55 25.46
N CYS A 78 4.54 7.72 24.32
CA CYS A 78 5.50 8.79 24.08
C CYS A 78 4.87 9.93 23.27
N GLN A 79 5.18 11.17 23.64
CA GLN A 79 5.04 12.33 22.77
C GLN A 79 6.43 12.79 22.36
N VAL A 80 6.76 12.66 21.07
CA VAL A 80 8.08 12.98 20.50
C VAL A 80 7.97 14.27 19.70
N GLN A 81 8.82 15.25 20.00
CA GLN A 81 8.81 16.57 19.37
C GLN A 81 10.24 17.01 19.06
N ARG A 82 10.47 17.43 17.81
CA ARG A 82 11.69 18.13 17.43
C ARG A 82 11.66 19.56 17.93
N LEU A 83 12.75 20.03 18.53
CA LEU A 83 12.95 21.41 18.96
C LEU A 83 14.11 22.03 18.20
N ASP A 84 14.05 23.35 18.02
CA ASP A 84 15.17 24.13 17.53
C ASP A 84 16.32 24.10 18.56
N ALA A 85 17.55 23.84 18.11
CA ALA A 85 18.66 23.58 19.03
C ALA A 85 19.08 24.81 19.86
N THR A 86 18.70 26.03 19.47
CA THR A 86 19.07 27.26 20.17
C THR A 86 17.94 27.81 21.00
N SER A 87 16.76 28.00 20.39
CA SER A 87 15.59 28.58 21.03
C SER A 87 14.79 27.57 21.86
N LEU A 88 14.98 26.27 21.59
CA LEU A 88 14.17 25.17 22.13
C LEU A 88 12.68 25.26 21.79
N GLU A 89 12.31 26.09 20.81
CA GLU A 89 10.94 26.17 20.32
C GLU A 89 10.61 24.94 19.46
N PRO A 90 9.36 24.45 19.48
CA PRO A 90 8.93 23.33 18.65
C PRO A 90 9.13 23.58 17.14
N VAL A 91 9.65 22.57 16.45
CA VAL A 91 9.79 22.57 14.99
C VAL A 91 8.91 21.46 14.42
N GLY A 92 7.79 21.87 13.81
CA GLY A 92 6.75 20.95 13.35
C GLY A 92 5.86 20.44 14.48
N GLU A 93 4.96 19.51 14.16
CA GLU A 93 4.04 18.93 15.14
C GLU A 93 4.66 17.74 15.90
N ALA A 94 4.19 17.51 17.12
CA ALA A 94 4.60 16.37 17.93
C ALA A 94 3.91 15.08 17.44
N LEU A 95 4.66 13.98 17.46
CA LEU A 95 4.11 12.65 17.25
C LEU A 95 3.72 12.01 18.58
N SER A 96 2.49 11.52 18.69
CA SER A 96 1.99 10.82 19.88
C SER A 96 1.79 9.32 19.60
N SER A 97 2.25 8.48 20.52
CA SER A 97 2.08 7.02 20.47
C SER A 97 1.11 6.48 21.51
N ARG A 98 0.10 7.27 21.90
CA ARG A 98 -0.90 6.86 22.91
C ARG A 98 -1.53 5.48 22.63
N GLU A 99 -1.76 5.15 21.36
CA GLU A 99 -2.45 3.91 20.97
C GLU A 99 -1.47 2.74 20.76
N THR A 100 -0.27 3.02 20.26
CA THR A 100 0.72 2.00 19.84
C THR A 100 1.79 1.72 20.89
N LYS A 101 1.95 2.61 21.88
CA LYS A 101 3.11 2.69 22.80
C LYS A 101 4.47 2.86 22.12
N GLN A 102 4.51 3.00 20.80
CA GLN A 102 5.72 3.24 20.03
C GLN A 102 5.52 4.41 19.07
N ALA A 103 6.39 5.41 19.18
CA ALA A 103 6.45 6.56 18.26
C ALA A 103 7.67 6.37 17.36
N ASP A 104 7.46 6.40 16.05
CA ASP A 104 8.50 6.35 15.03
C ASP A 104 8.57 7.72 14.33
N PHE A 105 9.44 8.60 14.79
CA PHE A 105 9.54 9.98 14.30
C PHE A 105 10.61 10.08 13.20
N PHE A 106 10.21 10.47 12.00
CA PHE A 106 11.11 10.65 10.85
C PHE A 106 11.27 12.12 10.50
N TRP A 107 12.47 12.50 10.07
CA TRP A 107 12.71 13.82 9.49
C TRP A 107 13.98 13.82 8.64
N THR A 108 13.98 14.65 7.61
CA THR A 108 15.21 15.02 6.89
C THR A 108 15.81 16.25 7.57
N ALA A 109 17.10 16.21 7.88
CA ALA A 109 17.78 17.35 8.48
C ALA A 109 18.11 18.41 7.41
N ASP A 110 17.75 19.67 7.65
CA ASP A 110 17.96 20.76 6.68
C ASP A 110 19.41 21.27 6.67
N ALA A 111 20.16 21.04 7.75
CA ALA A 111 21.54 21.49 7.93
C ALA A 111 22.35 20.50 8.77
N ASP A 112 23.68 20.56 8.64
CA ASP A 112 24.60 19.86 9.53
C ASP A 112 24.54 20.50 10.94
N GLY A 113 24.59 19.68 11.99
CA GLY A 113 24.71 20.18 13.36
C GLY A 113 23.96 19.36 14.38
N LEU A 114 23.44 20.05 15.40
CA LEU A 114 22.66 19.44 16.47
C LEU A 114 21.17 19.74 16.30
N VAL A 115 20.37 18.74 16.57
CA VAL A 115 18.91 18.84 16.72
C VAL A 115 18.56 18.39 18.13
N VAL A 116 17.60 19.05 18.77
CA VAL A 116 17.08 18.61 20.06
C VAL A 116 15.81 17.81 19.82
N MET A 117 15.78 16.57 20.32
CA MET A 117 14.60 15.73 20.36
C MET A 117 14.06 15.67 21.78
N GLU A 118 12.81 16.06 21.98
CA GLU A 118 12.14 16.00 23.27
C GLU A 118 11.14 14.85 23.31
N VAL A 119 11.17 14.09 24.41
CA VAL A 119 10.23 13.01 24.70
C VAL A 119 9.47 13.35 25.99
N ARG A 120 8.16 13.46 25.89
CA ARG A 120 7.24 13.64 27.04
C ARG A 120 6.31 12.43 27.16
N SER A 121 5.61 12.32 28.30
CA SER A 121 4.44 11.46 28.35
C SER A 121 3.30 12.04 27.51
N VAL A 122 2.50 11.18 26.87
CA VAL A 122 1.22 11.54 26.24
C VAL A 122 0.12 11.88 27.24
N THR A 123 0.36 11.65 28.53
CA THR A 123 -0.55 11.97 29.63
C THR A 123 0.15 12.97 30.55
N ASP A 124 -0.41 14.17 30.66
CA ASP A 124 0.18 15.26 31.43
C ASP A 124 0.50 14.84 32.88
N GLY A 125 1.74 15.08 33.30
CA GLY A 125 2.23 14.78 34.65
C GLY A 125 2.53 13.30 34.93
N GLU A 126 2.34 12.41 33.96
CA GLU A 126 2.77 11.01 34.10
C GLU A 126 4.30 10.89 34.02
N THR A 127 4.86 10.08 34.91
CA THR A 127 6.27 9.70 34.95
C THR A 127 6.43 8.24 34.57
N GLY A 128 7.56 7.88 33.96
CA GLY A 128 7.85 6.50 33.61
C GLY A 128 8.97 6.36 32.58
N GLY A 129 9.36 5.12 32.35
CA GLY A 129 10.44 4.72 31.47
C GLY A 129 10.00 4.52 30.02
N PHE A 130 10.98 4.67 29.14
CA PHE A 130 10.90 4.34 27.72
C PHE A 130 12.27 3.90 27.19
N LEU A 131 12.25 3.16 26.08
CA LEU A 131 13.42 2.85 25.27
C LEU A 131 13.49 3.86 24.12
N TYR A 132 14.71 4.24 23.72
CA TYR A 132 14.94 5.07 22.54
C TYR A 132 15.94 4.44 21.57
N ILE A 133 15.74 4.74 20.29
CA ILE A 133 16.67 4.40 19.20
C ILE A 133 16.77 5.61 18.27
N PHE A 134 17.98 6.06 17.97
CA PHE A 134 18.25 7.10 16.98
C PHE A 134 19.10 6.53 15.85
N THR A 135 18.61 6.56 14.62
CA THR A 135 19.28 5.97 13.46
C THR A 135 19.20 6.86 12.22
N GLU A 136 20.19 6.73 11.34
CA GLU A 136 20.02 7.13 9.94
C GLU A 136 18.97 6.19 9.33
N ALA A 137 18.10 6.77 8.52
CA ALA A 137 17.08 6.05 7.79
C ALA A 137 17.26 6.27 6.28
N SER A 138 16.60 5.43 5.51
CA SER A 138 16.42 5.58 4.08
C SER A 138 14.95 5.29 3.83
N ASP A 139 14.40 5.95 2.82
CA ASP A 139 13.08 5.64 2.27
C ASP A 139 13.00 4.12 2.01
N ASP A 140 11.98 3.49 2.58
CA ASP A 140 11.81 2.05 2.53
C ASP A 140 11.22 1.56 1.20
N ALA A 141 10.58 2.46 0.45
CA ALA A 141 10.03 2.23 -0.86
C ALA A 141 10.02 3.51 -1.68
N GLY A 142 10.86 3.54 -2.72
CA GLY A 142 10.97 4.70 -3.59
C GLY A 142 9.64 5.33 -4.03
N ASP A 143 9.61 6.65 -4.10
CA ASP A 143 8.44 7.51 -4.38
C ASP A 143 7.71 7.34 -5.74
N SER A 144 8.14 6.41 -6.59
CA SER A 144 7.73 6.36 -8.00
C SER A 144 7.79 4.97 -8.61
N PRO A 145 7.11 4.73 -9.75
CA PRO A 145 7.22 3.46 -10.49
C PRO A 145 8.67 3.04 -10.81
N ASP A 146 9.54 4.00 -11.13
CA ASP A 146 10.92 3.76 -11.52
C ASP A 146 11.77 3.31 -10.32
N THR A 147 11.49 3.88 -9.15
CA THR A 147 12.18 3.60 -7.87
C THR A 147 11.48 2.55 -7.02
N ALA A 148 10.38 1.97 -7.52
CA ALA A 148 9.56 1.03 -6.77
C ALA A 148 10.35 -0.22 -6.34
N VAL A 149 10.16 -0.62 -5.09
CA VAL A 149 10.84 -1.78 -4.48
C VAL A 149 10.06 -3.06 -4.74
N SER A 150 10.73 -4.09 -5.23
CA SER A 150 10.08 -5.37 -5.54
C SER A 150 9.68 -6.14 -4.29
N GLN A 151 8.41 -6.55 -4.23
CA GLN A 151 7.90 -7.48 -3.22
C GLN A 151 7.50 -8.81 -3.88
N PRO A 152 7.79 -9.96 -3.25
CA PRO A 152 7.32 -11.24 -3.75
C PRO A 152 5.80 -11.35 -3.62
N VAL A 153 5.19 -12.09 -4.54
CA VAL A 153 3.77 -12.41 -4.50
C VAL A 153 3.57 -13.83 -5.02
N THR A 154 2.65 -14.54 -4.40
CA THR A 154 2.26 -15.91 -4.79
C THR A 154 0.76 -16.08 -4.61
N GLU A 155 0.25 -17.28 -4.90
CA GLU A 155 -1.13 -17.65 -4.59
C GLU A 155 -1.42 -17.70 -3.08
N THR A 156 -0.37 -17.83 -2.25
CA THR A 156 -0.48 -17.66 -0.80
C THR A 156 -0.24 -16.20 -0.44
N GLU A 157 -0.99 -15.71 0.56
CA GLU A 157 -0.82 -14.37 1.12
C GLU A 157 0.64 -14.14 1.54
N TYR A 158 1.21 -13.05 1.03
CA TYR A 158 2.50 -12.53 1.45
C TYR A 158 2.31 -11.20 2.17
N THR A 159 3.07 -11.00 3.24
CA THR A 159 2.98 -9.80 4.07
C THR A 159 4.30 -9.05 4.12
N PHE A 160 4.25 -7.74 3.98
CA PHE A 160 5.39 -6.84 4.16
C PHE A 160 4.94 -5.57 4.85
N GLU A 161 5.89 -4.83 5.40
CA GLU A 161 5.63 -3.59 6.13
C GLU A 161 6.34 -2.43 5.44
N GLY A 162 5.80 -1.24 5.64
CA GLY A 162 6.45 0.01 5.27
C GLY A 162 6.10 1.15 6.21
N PHE A 163 6.68 2.32 5.94
CA PHE A 163 6.56 3.54 6.71
C PHE A 163 6.34 4.71 5.76
N LEU A 164 5.18 5.35 5.90
CA LEU A 164 5.00 6.69 5.32
C LEU A 164 5.76 7.67 6.21
N GLU A 165 6.97 8.05 5.86
CA GLU A 165 7.90 8.87 6.65
C GLU A 165 7.54 10.35 6.71
N THR A 166 6.76 10.84 5.75
CA THR A 166 6.27 12.22 5.73
C THR A 166 4.80 12.31 5.31
N PRO A 167 4.09 13.42 5.59
CA PRO A 167 2.70 13.60 5.14
C PRO A 167 2.51 13.63 3.61
N GLY A 168 3.59 13.77 2.83
CA GLY A 168 3.57 13.77 1.37
C GLY A 168 4.19 12.52 0.75
N ASP A 169 4.56 11.55 1.57
CA ASP A 169 5.29 10.36 1.16
C ASP A 169 4.46 9.41 0.30
N VAL A 170 5.12 8.66 -0.60
CA VAL A 170 4.47 7.73 -1.52
C VAL A 170 5.30 6.47 -1.70
N ASP A 171 5.04 5.46 -0.90
CA ASP A 171 5.74 4.19 -1.05
C ASP A 171 5.27 3.46 -2.32
N ALA A 172 6.18 3.23 -3.26
CA ALA A 172 5.90 2.43 -4.46
C ALA A 172 6.47 1.01 -4.35
N TRP A 173 5.58 0.02 -4.39
CA TRP A 173 5.94 -1.39 -4.38
C TRP A 173 5.70 -2.02 -5.75
N ARG A 174 6.72 -2.70 -6.29
CA ARG A 174 6.65 -3.43 -7.55
C ARG A 174 6.22 -4.87 -7.31
N ILE A 175 5.12 -5.27 -7.92
CA ILE A 175 4.50 -6.59 -7.78
C ILE A 175 4.38 -7.24 -9.15
N SER A 176 5.00 -8.42 -9.33
CA SER A 176 4.97 -9.15 -10.59
C SER A 176 4.03 -10.35 -10.49
N ILE A 177 2.92 -10.32 -11.23
CA ILE A 177 2.01 -11.47 -11.41
C ILE A 177 1.88 -11.83 -12.89
N PRO A 178 1.51 -13.06 -13.27
CA PRO A 178 1.33 -13.45 -14.67
C PRO A 178 0.30 -12.60 -15.42
N THR A 179 0.36 -12.62 -16.76
CA THR A 179 -0.69 -12.03 -17.60
C THR A 179 -2.03 -12.68 -17.30
N ASN A 180 -3.09 -11.87 -17.29
CA ASN A 180 -4.46 -12.27 -17.01
C ASN A 180 -4.71 -12.78 -15.58
N HIS A 181 -3.76 -12.60 -14.67
CA HIS A 181 -3.98 -12.85 -13.24
C HIS A 181 -4.48 -11.60 -12.52
N VAL A 182 -5.03 -11.77 -11.33
CA VAL A 182 -5.54 -10.68 -10.50
C VAL A 182 -4.73 -10.56 -9.20
N LEU A 183 -4.22 -9.36 -8.94
CA LEU A 183 -3.64 -8.99 -7.67
C LEU A 183 -4.75 -8.63 -6.69
N ARG A 184 -4.72 -9.18 -5.48
CA ARG A 184 -5.42 -8.65 -4.31
C ARG A 184 -4.43 -8.04 -3.34
N ALA A 185 -4.71 -6.82 -2.89
CA ALA A 185 -3.87 -6.08 -1.97
C ALA A 185 -4.69 -5.43 -0.86
N TYR A 186 -4.19 -5.49 0.37
CA TYR A 186 -4.71 -4.73 1.50
C TYR A 186 -3.59 -4.25 2.39
N CYS A 187 -3.60 -2.95 2.69
CA CYS A 187 -2.67 -2.35 3.63
C CYS A 187 -3.45 -1.69 4.76
N SER A 188 -3.01 -1.95 5.99
CA SER A 188 -3.55 -1.34 7.21
C SER A 188 -2.46 -0.62 7.95
N GLY A 189 -2.75 0.61 8.36
CA GLY A 189 -1.85 1.41 9.19
C GLY A 189 -2.11 1.18 10.66
N THR A 190 -1.11 1.51 11.48
CA THR A 190 -1.20 1.42 12.95
C THR A 190 -2.20 2.40 13.56
N ARG A 191 -2.42 3.55 12.91
CA ARG A 191 -3.36 4.60 13.34
C ARG A 191 -4.48 4.81 12.33
N ASP A 192 -4.08 5.12 11.10
CA ASP A 192 -4.98 5.33 9.98
C ASP A 192 -4.62 4.37 8.86
N ASN A 193 -5.61 3.77 8.21
CA ASN A 193 -5.33 2.96 7.05
C ASN A 193 -4.90 3.87 5.88
N PRO A 194 -3.85 3.49 5.13
CA PRO A 194 -3.36 4.29 4.03
C PRO A 194 -4.33 4.28 2.84
N PHE A 195 -4.17 5.27 1.98
CA PHE A 195 -4.72 5.24 0.63
C PHE A 195 -3.86 4.30 -0.24
N MET A 196 -4.51 3.45 -1.02
CA MET A 196 -3.86 2.51 -1.92
C MET A 196 -4.28 2.76 -3.37
N GLU A 197 -3.36 2.54 -4.28
CA GLU A 197 -3.64 2.55 -5.71
C GLU A 197 -2.77 1.52 -6.42
N VAL A 198 -3.34 0.78 -7.37
CA VAL A 198 -2.56 -0.04 -8.28
C VAL A 198 -2.51 0.65 -9.62
N ILE A 199 -1.30 0.90 -10.11
CA ILE A 199 -1.03 1.46 -11.44
C ILE A 199 -0.16 0.52 -12.27
N ARG A 200 -0.12 0.77 -13.57
CA ARG A 200 0.94 0.24 -14.45
C ARG A 200 2.20 1.12 -14.34
N PRO A 201 3.37 0.62 -14.77
CA PRO A 201 4.61 1.41 -14.79
C PRO A 201 4.51 2.70 -15.63
N ASP A 202 3.59 2.76 -16.60
CA ASP A 202 3.32 3.97 -17.40
C ASP A 202 2.45 5.03 -16.69
N GLY A 203 2.04 4.78 -15.44
CA GLY A 203 1.17 5.65 -14.65
C GLY A 203 -0.33 5.39 -14.83
N THR A 204 -0.74 4.44 -15.66
CA THR A 204 -2.16 4.12 -15.86
C THR A 204 -2.78 3.50 -14.61
N SER A 205 -3.74 4.17 -14.00
CA SER A 205 -4.46 3.69 -12.82
C SER A 205 -5.41 2.54 -13.13
N LEU A 206 -5.24 1.42 -12.43
CA LEU A 206 -6.09 0.23 -12.51
C LEU A 206 -7.19 0.25 -11.45
N GLY A 207 -6.93 0.87 -10.30
CA GLY A 207 -7.90 1.03 -9.24
C GLY A 207 -7.32 1.72 -8.03
N THR A 208 -8.18 2.42 -7.30
CA THR A 208 -7.86 3.09 -6.04
C THR A 208 -8.72 2.51 -4.93
N PHE A 209 -8.19 2.46 -3.73
CA PHE A 209 -8.90 1.99 -2.56
C PHE A 209 -8.42 2.73 -1.31
N THR A 210 -9.35 3.05 -0.41
CA THR A 210 -9.02 3.53 0.92
C THR A 210 -9.73 2.61 1.89
N ALA A 211 -8.97 1.92 2.73
CA ALA A 211 -9.54 1.11 3.81
C ALA A 211 -10.06 2.03 4.93
N SER A 212 -10.82 3.09 4.64
CA SER A 212 -11.41 3.91 5.69
C SER A 212 -12.40 3.05 6.47
N TYR A 213 -12.22 3.03 7.79
CA TYR A 213 -13.00 2.25 8.74
C TYR A 213 -14.50 2.29 8.44
N SER A 214 -15.13 1.10 8.40
CA SER A 214 -16.57 0.82 8.55
C SER A 214 -17.55 0.77 7.36
N ILE A 215 -17.15 0.94 6.09
CA ILE A 215 -18.18 1.14 5.03
C ILE A 215 -18.03 0.38 3.70
N THR A 216 -17.05 -0.51 3.52
CA THR A 216 -16.99 -1.36 2.33
C THR A 216 -16.41 -2.73 2.65
N ASP A 217 -17.18 -3.79 2.49
CA ASP A 217 -16.70 -5.17 2.72
C ASP A 217 -15.83 -5.73 1.60
N VAL A 218 -15.58 -4.96 0.52
CA VAL A 218 -14.35 -5.18 -0.24
C VAL A 218 -13.25 -4.60 0.65
N LEU A 219 -12.63 -5.49 1.42
CA LEU A 219 -11.50 -5.16 2.28
C LEU A 219 -10.20 -5.06 1.46
N GLU A 220 -10.21 -5.38 0.18
CA GLU A 220 -8.98 -5.52 -0.61
C GLU A 220 -9.14 -4.83 -1.96
N LEU A 221 -8.10 -4.13 -2.40
CA LEU A 221 -7.99 -3.64 -3.76
C LEU A 221 -7.69 -4.82 -4.69
N GLY A 222 -8.56 -5.04 -5.69
CA GLY A 222 -8.33 -5.98 -6.77
C GLY A 222 -7.89 -5.29 -8.06
N ALA A 223 -6.86 -5.80 -8.72
CA ALA A 223 -6.34 -5.27 -9.98
C ALA A 223 -5.88 -6.37 -10.94
N LYS A 224 -6.47 -6.40 -12.14
CA LYS A 224 -6.15 -7.38 -13.19
C LYS A 224 -4.92 -6.99 -13.99
N ASN A 225 -4.00 -7.93 -14.19
CA ASN A 225 -2.82 -7.77 -15.04
C ASN A 225 -3.08 -8.18 -16.49
N ALA A 226 -3.99 -7.47 -17.17
CA ALA A 226 -4.47 -7.85 -18.51
C ALA A 226 -3.37 -7.96 -19.59
N VAL A 227 -2.27 -7.21 -19.46
CA VAL A 227 -1.19 -7.16 -20.46
C VAL A 227 0.10 -7.86 -20.03
N GLY A 228 0.16 -8.35 -18.78
CA GLY A 228 1.39 -8.85 -18.17
C GLY A 228 2.35 -7.75 -17.72
N GLY A 229 3.51 -8.18 -17.22
CA GLY A 229 4.51 -7.27 -16.65
C GLY A 229 4.21 -6.91 -15.20
N ASP A 230 4.90 -5.89 -14.71
CA ASP A 230 4.82 -5.47 -13.31
C ASP A 230 3.61 -4.56 -13.06
N LEU A 231 3.03 -4.69 -11.88
CA LEU A 231 2.09 -3.74 -11.29
C LEU A 231 2.82 -2.93 -10.22
N ILE A 232 2.42 -1.68 -10.04
CA ILE A 232 2.93 -0.83 -8.96
C ILE A 232 1.81 -0.57 -7.98
N LEU A 233 1.98 -1.04 -6.73
CA LEU A 233 1.11 -0.71 -5.62
C LEU A 233 1.67 0.53 -4.93
N LEU A 234 0.94 1.64 -5.05
CA LEU A 234 1.24 2.91 -4.39
C LEU A 234 0.50 3.01 -3.08
N ILE A 235 1.21 3.34 -2.01
CA ILE A 235 0.68 3.57 -0.67
C ILE A 235 0.88 5.04 -0.33
N ARG A 236 -0.15 5.70 0.22
CA ARG A 236 -0.10 7.13 0.58
C ARG A 236 -0.79 7.38 1.91
N PRO A 237 -0.46 8.47 2.62
CA PRO A 237 -1.23 8.90 3.78
C PRO A 237 -2.68 9.16 3.38
N SER A 238 -3.63 8.69 4.19
CA SER A 238 -5.07 8.93 3.94
C SER A 238 -5.50 10.37 4.25
N SER A 239 -4.66 11.13 4.95
CA SER A 239 -4.82 12.55 5.24
C SER A 239 -3.48 13.26 5.04
N SER A 240 -3.47 14.29 4.21
CA SER A 240 -2.31 15.18 4.02
C SER A 240 -2.10 16.17 5.18
N THR A 241 -3.01 16.17 6.17
CA THR A 241 -3.03 17.16 7.26
C THR A 241 -2.63 16.60 8.60
N ALA A 242 -2.49 15.28 8.71
CA ALA A 242 -2.07 14.66 9.96
C ALA A 242 -0.54 14.41 9.91
N PRO A 243 0.20 14.64 10.99
CA PRO A 243 1.68 14.57 11.04
C PRO A 243 2.20 13.13 11.06
N VAL A 244 1.52 12.22 10.34
CA VAL A 244 1.58 10.80 10.65
C VAL A 244 2.70 10.15 9.88
N THR A 245 3.83 10.00 10.55
CA THR A 245 4.68 8.85 10.28
C THR A 245 3.90 7.59 10.61
N THR A 246 3.45 6.86 9.59
CA THR A 246 2.56 5.71 9.79
C THR A 246 3.22 4.45 9.31
N ARG A 247 3.59 3.60 10.27
CA ARG A 247 3.86 2.20 9.95
C ARG A 247 2.57 1.55 9.45
N TYR A 248 2.68 0.84 8.33
CA TYR A 248 1.61 0.01 7.81
C TYR A 248 2.10 -1.41 7.51
N LEU A 249 1.14 -2.32 7.44
CA LEU A 249 1.32 -3.71 7.05
C LEU A 249 0.48 -3.94 5.80
N CYS A 250 1.11 -4.37 4.72
CA CYS A 250 0.47 -4.81 3.49
C CYS A 250 0.38 -6.33 3.44
N ARG A 251 -0.71 -6.82 2.85
CA ARG A 251 -0.99 -8.20 2.52
C ARG A 251 -1.31 -8.26 1.04
N VAL A 252 -0.59 -9.08 0.29
CA VAL A 252 -0.76 -9.23 -1.16
C VAL A 252 -0.87 -10.70 -1.52
N ARG A 253 -1.67 -10.99 -2.54
CA ARG A 253 -1.81 -12.34 -3.11
C ARG A 253 -2.18 -12.25 -4.58
N ASP A 254 -1.65 -13.17 -5.36
CA ASP A 254 -2.12 -13.48 -6.70
C ASP A 254 -3.32 -14.43 -6.55
N ILE A 255 -4.53 -14.01 -6.89
CA ILE A 255 -5.70 -14.90 -6.75
C ILE A 255 -5.92 -15.79 -7.98
N GLY A 256 -4.93 -15.84 -8.89
CA GLY A 256 -4.97 -16.64 -10.09
C GLY A 256 -5.57 -15.89 -11.28
N PRO A 257 -5.85 -16.62 -12.37
CA PRO A 257 -6.42 -16.06 -13.57
C PRO A 257 -7.83 -15.55 -13.33
N ASP A 258 -8.18 -14.53 -14.09
CA ASP A 258 -9.55 -14.07 -14.21
C ASP A 258 -10.50 -15.17 -14.68
N ASP A 259 -11.72 -15.23 -14.12
CA ASP A 259 -12.66 -16.34 -14.38
C ASP A 259 -13.35 -16.19 -15.74
N HIS A 260 -13.58 -14.96 -16.18
CA HIS A 260 -14.24 -14.64 -17.45
C HIS A 260 -13.61 -13.43 -18.15
N PRO A 261 -13.18 -13.54 -19.42
CA PRO A 261 -12.50 -12.43 -20.09
C PRO A 261 -13.33 -11.16 -20.29
N ASP A 262 -12.68 -10.00 -20.19
CA ASP A 262 -13.32 -8.67 -20.30
C ASP A 262 -13.69 -8.23 -21.72
N ALA A 263 -13.39 -9.05 -22.73
CA ALA A 263 -13.51 -8.65 -24.13
C ALA A 263 -14.21 -9.70 -25.00
N PRO A 264 -15.05 -9.27 -25.98
CA PRO A 264 -15.74 -10.18 -26.89
C PRO A 264 -14.87 -11.23 -27.60
N PRO A 265 -13.65 -10.93 -28.11
CA PRO A 265 -12.84 -11.93 -28.82
C PRO A 265 -12.47 -13.16 -27.99
N GLU A 266 -12.41 -13.01 -26.66
CA GLU A 266 -12.00 -14.05 -25.71
C GLU A 266 -13.18 -14.53 -24.84
N ALA A 267 -14.37 -14.00 -25.08
CA ALA A 267 -15.55 -14.23 -24.25
C ALA A 267 -15.84 -15.71 -24.01
N THR A 268 -16.29 -16.01 -22.79
CA THR A 268 -16.62 -17.39 -22.39
C THR A 268 -17.87 -17.85 -23.14
N ALA A 269 -17.75 -18.91 -23.93
CA ALA A 269 -18.88 -19.46 -24.68
C ALA A 269 -19.88 -20.18 -23.76
N VAL A 270 -21.17 -19.85 -23.89
CA VAL A 270 -22.24 -20.36 -23.04
C VAL A 270 -23.44 -20.82 -23.90
N THR A 271 -23.97 -22.01 -23.60
CA THR A 271 -25.16 -22.58 -24.26
C THR A 271 -26.41 -22.34 -23.43
N VAL A 272 -27.47 -21.78 -24.02
CA VAL A 272 -28.74 -21.50 -23.32
C VAL A 272 -29.61 -22.78 -23.24
N PRO A 273 -30.19 -23.12 -22.07
CA PRO A 273 -30.13 -22.40 -20.80
C PRO A 273 -28.82 -22.64 -20.04
N ALA A 274 -28.34 -21.61 -19.34
CA ALA A 274 -27.11 -21.68 -18.56
C ALA A 274 -27.26 -21.05 -17.17
N ARG A 275 -26.41 -21.52 -16.26
CA ARG A 275 -26.18 -20.94 -14.94
C ARG A 275 -24.71 -21.09 -14.56
N LEU A 276 -24.04 -20.00 -14.22
CA LEU A 276 -22.60 -19.96 -13.95
C LEU A 276 -22.25 -18.90 -12.89
N SER A 277 -21.16 -19.14 -12.16
CA SER A 277 -20.57 -18.10 -11.29
C SER A 277 -19.91 -17.05 -12.17
N VAL A 278 -19.95 -15.80 -11.74
CA VAL A 278 -19.23 -14.67 -12.34
C VAL A 278 -18.65 -13.86 -11.19
N ASP A 279 -17.33 -13.80 -11.08
CA ASP A 279 -16.62 -13.25 -9.94
C ASP A 279 -15.92 -11.94 -10.32
N PHE A 280 -16.51 -10.81 -9.91
CA PHE A 280 -15.96 -9.47 -10.12
C PHE A 280 -14.87 -9.15 -9.09
N MET A 281 -13.66 -9.60 -9.40
CA MET A 281 -12.44 -9.48 -8.62
C MET A 281 -11.91 -8.05 -8.51
N SER A 282 -12.38 -7.10 -9.34
CA SER A 282 -12.09 -5.66 -9.21
C SER A 282 -13.34 -4.77 -9.21
N VAL A 283 -13.21 -3.50 -8.84
CA VAL A 283 -14.32 -2.52 -8.94
C VAL A 283 -14.70 -2.17 -10.38
N LYS A 284 -13.79 -2.41 -11.33
CA LYS A 284 -13.96 -2.13 -12.76
C LYS A 284 -14.10 -3.41 -13.59
N ASP A 285 -14.26 -4.55 -12.93
CA ASP A 285 -14.30 -5.83 -13.61
C ASP A 285 -15.51 -5.96 -14.52
N VAL A 286 -15.27 -6.60 -15.65
CA VAL A 286 -16.28 -6.88 -16.64
C VAL A 286 -16.06 -8.30 -17.13
N ASP A 287 -17.09 -9.12 -17.06
CA ASP A 287 -17.01 -10.52 -17.51
C ASP A 287 -17.83 -10.63 -18.79
N VAL A 288 -17.22 -11.12 -19.88
CA VAL A 288 -17.91 -11.23 -21.17
C VAL A 288 -18.24 -12.68 -21.50
N LEU A 289 -19.54 -12.94 -21.68
CA LEU A 289 -20.06 -14.23 -22.14
C LEU A 289 -20.47 -14.14 -23.60
N ALA A 290 -20.21 -15.20 -24.39
CA ALA A 290 -20.70 -15.35 -25.75
C ALA A 290 -21.84 -16.37 -25.80
N VAL A 291 -23.00 -15.97 -26.33
CA VAL A 291 -24.20 -16.82 -26.42
C VAL A 291 -24.76 -16.79 -27.84
N ASP A 292 -25.24 -17.93 -28.32
CA ASP A 292 -25.97 -18.01 -29.60
C ASP A 292 -27.48 -17.98 -29.32
N LEU A 293 -28.15 -16.92 -29.80
CA LEU A 293 -29.57 -16.67 -29.58
C LEU A 293 -30.36 -16.78 -30.88
N VAL A 294 -31.65 -17.12 -30.77
CA VAL A 294 -32.59 -17.23 -31.89
C VAL A 294 -33.42 -15.96 -31.96
N GLY A 295 -33.51 -15.36 -33.14
CA GLY A 295 -34.26 -14.13 -33.37
C GLY A 295 -35.76 -14.29 -33.05
N GLY A 296 -36.34 -13.27 -32.44
CA GLY A 296 -37.73 -13.22 -32.00
C GLY A 296 -38.03 -13.97 -30.70
N ARG A 297 -37.03 -14.62 -30.08
CA ARG A 297 -37.20 -15.29 -28.78
C ARG A 297 -36.90 -14.37 -27.61
N ASP A 298 -37.58 -14.64 -26.50
CA ASP A 298 -37.44 -13.93 -25.25
C ASP A 298 -36.53 -14.71 -24.29
N TYR A 299 -35.49 -14.04 -23.80
CA TYR A 299 -34.51 -14.61 -22.88
C TYR A 299 -34.56 -13.89 -21.53
N LEU A 300 -34.72 -14.62 -20.44
CA LEU A 300 -34.65 -14.10 -19.08
C LEU A 300 -33.19 -14.10 -18.61
N LEU A 301 -32.66 -12.92 -18.31
CA LEU A 301 -31.35 -12.70 -17.71
C LEU A 301 -31.51 -12.45 -16.22
N LYS A 302 -30.85 -13.23 -15.36
CA LYS A 302 -31.03 -13.17 -13.91
C LYS A 302 -29.71 -13.39 -13.19
N SER A 303 -29.52 -12.73 -12.04
CA SER A 303 -28.41 -13.00 -11.13
C SER A 303 -28.91 -13.20 -9.71
N ASP A 304 -28.38 -14.23 -9.07
CA ASP A 304 -28.51 -14.47 -7.63
C ASP A 304 -27.15 -14.24 -6.95
N GLY A 305 -27.09 -14.29 -5.61
CA GLY A 305 -25.83 -14.23 -4.86
C GLY A 305 -25.39 -12.85 -4.36
N GLY A 306 -25.97 -11.75 -4.84
CA GLY A 306 -25.62 -10.40 -4.38
C GLY A 306 -26.34 -9.94 -3.09
N SER A 307 -25.69 -9.06 -2.33
CA SER A 307 -26.33 -8.13 -1.38
C SER A 307 -26.98 -6.99 -2.14
N SER A 308 -28.28 -6.78 -1.95
CA SER A 308 -28.88 -5.45 -2.21
C SER A 308 -28.04 -4.39 -1.49
N PRO A 309 -27.65 -3.26 -2.13
CA PRO A 309 -28.16 -2.79 -3.42
C PRO A 309 -27.42 -3.30 -4.67
N TYR A 310 -26.39 -4.14 -4.55
CA TYR A 310 -25.60 -4.60 -5.69
C TYR A 310 -26.30 -5.70 -6.50
N TYR A 311 -26.16 -5.61 -7.82
CA TYR A 311 -26.61 -6.60 -8.79
C TYR A 311 -25.62 -6.71 -9.94
N CYS A 312 -25.67 -7.83 -10.66
CA CYS A 312 -24.97 -7.99 -11.92
C CYS A 312 -25.79 -7.31 -13.02
N ALA A 313 -25.26 -6.26 -13.65
CA ALA A 313 -25.88 -5.59 -14.78
C ALA A 313 -25.36 -6.18 -16.09
N THR A 314 -26.26 -6.35 -17.06
CA THR A 314 -25.91 -6.94 -18.36
C THR A 314 -25.99 -5.92 -19.49
N THR A 315 -24.88 -5.69 -20.17
CA THR A 315 -24.85 -5.00 -21.47
C THR A 315 -24.85 -6.04 -22.59
N VAL A 316 -25.78 -5.91 -23.54
CA VAL A 316 -25.94 -6.85 -24.65
C VAL A 316 -25.38 -6.21 -25.92
N MET A 317 -24.46 -6.92 -26.56
CA MET A 317 -23.85 -6.56 -27.85
C MET A 317 -24.15 -7.63 -28.89
N ASP A 318 -24.26 -7.23 -30.16
CA ASP A 318 -24.30 -8.19 -31.28
C ASP A 318 -22.88 -8.68 -31.66
N ALA A 319 -22.83 -9.55 -32.67
CA ALA A 319 -21.58 -10.10 -33.19
C ALA A 319 -20.63 -9.05 -33.80
N GLN A 320 -21.12 -7.85 -34.13
CA GLN A 320 -20.33 -6.73 -34.64
C GLN A 320 -19.84 -5.79 -33.52
N GLY A 321 -20.19 -6.10 -32.27
CA GLY A 321 -19.88 -5.25 -31.12
C GLY A 321 -20.81 -4.05 -30.98
N GLN A 322 -21.91 -3.98 -31.73
CA GLN A 322 -22.91 -2.93 -31.54
C GLN A 322 -23.65 -3.18 -30.23
N VAL A 323 -23.61 -2.21 -29.33
CA VAL A 323 -24.39 -2.24 -28.09
C VAL A 323 -25.88 -2.10 -28.41
N LEU A 324 -26.67 -3.12 -28.10
CA LEU A 324 -28.12 -3.16 -28.32
C LEU A 324 -28.89 -2.74 -27.06
N LYS A 325 -28.37 -3.10 -25.89
CA LYS A 325 -28.89 -2.73 -24.57
C LYS A 325 -27.73 -2.52 -23.61
N THR A 326 -27.90 -1.58 -22.68
CA THR A 326 -26.88 -1.24 -21.69
C THR A 326 -27.44 -1.44 -20.29
N ASP A 327 -26.62 -2.02 -19.41
CA ASP A 327 -26.86 -2.13 -17.96
C ASP A 327 -28.28 -2.61 -17.60
N LEU A 328 -28.76 -3.64 -18.31
CA LEU A 328 -30.03 -4.28 -17.97
C LEU A 328 -29.93 -4.82 -16.53
N PRO A 329 -30.91 -4.55 -15.66
CA PRO A 329 -30.90 -4.97 -14.26
C PRO A 329 -31.23 -6.46 -14.15
N SER A 330 -30.26 -7.31 -14.46
CA SER A 330 -30.33 -8.76 -14.31
C SER A 330 -30.21 -9.16 -12.84
N ASP A 331 -30.98 -8.56 -11.94
CA ASP A 331 -31.01 -8.89 -10.51
C ASP A 331 -31.80 -10.18 -10.24
N LYS A 332 -32.22 -10.40 -8.98
CA LYS A 332 -33.00 -11.60 -8.59
C LYS A 332 -34.38 -11.69 -9.26
N THR A 333 -34.96 -10.57 -9.66
CA THR A 333 -36.21 -10.53 -10.43
C THR A 333 -35.96 -10.86 -11.90
N GLY A 334 -34.79 -10.48 -12.39
CA GLY A 334 -34.35 -10.70 -13.76
C GLY A 334 -34.97 -9.71 -14.74
N VAL A 335 -34.45 -9.73 -15.96
CA VAL A 335 -34.86 -8.85 -17.05
C VAL A 335 -34.97 -9.65 -18.34
N THR A 336 -36.05 -9.45 -19.08
CA THR A 336 -36.27 -10.11 -20.37
C THR A 336 -35.58 -9.33 -21.49
N TYR A 337 -34.88 -10.04 -22.36
CA TYR A 337 -34.30 -9.53 -23.59
C TYR A 337 -34.81 -10.33 -24.79
N THR A 338 -35.41 -9.64 -25.75
CA THR A 338 -35.81 -10.24 -27.03
C THR A 338 -34.68 -10.11 -28.04
N ALA A 339 -34.17 -11.23 -28.55
CA ALA A 339 -33.12 -11.19 -29.57
C ALA A 339 -33.69 -10.70 -30.91
N PRO A 340 -33.22 -9.59 -31.50
CA PRO A 340 -33.78 -9.07 -32.75
C PRO A 340 -33.51 -10.00 -33.95
N THR A 341 -32.38 -10.69 -33.96
CA THR A 341 -31.95 -11.60 -35.02
C THR A 341 -31.33 -12.88 -34.46
N THR A 342 -31.36 -13.96 -35.24
CA THR A 342 -30.59 -15.17 -34.89
C THR A 342 -29.10 -14.90 -35.09
N GLY A 343 -28.28 -15.23 -34.10
CA GLY A 343 -26.83 -15.06 -34.19
C GLY A 343 -26.14 -15.09 -32.84
N ARG A 344 -24.84 -14.77 -32.87
CA ARG A 344 -24.01 -14.62 -31.67
C ARG A 344 -24.21 -13.25 -31.03
N TYR A 345 -24.35 -13.25 -29.72
CA TYR A 345 -24.39 -12.06 -28.88
C TYR A 345 -23.30 -12.16 -27.80
N PHE A 346 -22.88 -11.00 -27.31
CA PHE A 346 -21.99 -10.90 -26.16
C PHE A 346 -22.73 -10.23 -25.01
N LEU A 347 -22.65 -10.84 -23.82
CA LEU A 347 -23.19 -10.32 -22.57
C LEU A 347 -22.02 -9.83 -21.73
N ALA A 348 -21.81 -8.51 -21.69
CA ALA A 348 -20.84 -7.90 -20.80
C ALA A 348 -21.51 -7.66 -19.44
N LEU A 349 -21.05 -8.40 -18.45
CA LEU A 349 -21.56 -8.41 -17.10
C LEU A 349 -20.67 -7.53 -16.23
N LYS A 350 -21.26 -6.73 -15.34
CA LYS A 350 -20.49 -5.96 -14.36
C LYS A 350 -21.27 -5.80 -13.07
N ARG A 351 -20.57 -5.59 -11.97
CA ARG A 351 -21.18 -5.22 -10.70
C ARG A 351 -21.69 -3.79 -10.73
N VAL A 352 -22.98 -3.58 -10.47
CA VAL A 352 -23.58 -2.25 -10.35
C VAL A 352 -24.27 -2.09 -8.99
N ARG A 353 -24.16 -0.89 -8.41
CA ARG A 353 -24.89 -0.50 -7.22
C ARG A 353 -26.27 0.05 -7.61
N GLY A 354 -27.33 -0.63 -7.20
CA GLY A 354 -28.71 -0.17 -7.35
C GLY A 354 -29.12 0.84 -6.27
N SER A 355 -30.43 1.09 -6.20
CA SER A 355 -31.03 1.92 -5.16
C SER A 355 -31.16 1.14 -3.84
N GLY A 356 -30.65 1.71 -2.75
CA GLY A 356 -30.75 1.12 -1.42
C GLY A 356 -29.77 1.78 -0.43
N ILE A 357 -30.21 1.98 0.80
CA ILE A 357 -29.54 2.92 1.74
C ILE A 357 -28.71 2.24 2.85
N TRP A 358 -28.62 0.91 2.91
CA TRP A 358 -28.20 0.28 4.18
C TRP A 358 -27.30 -0.95 4.10
N LYS A 359 -26.74 -1.30 2.94
CA LYS A 359 -25.75 -2.38 2.87
C LYS A 359 -24.46 -1.93 2.19
N TRP A 360 -23.38 -2.26 2.88
CA TRP A 360 -22.00 -1.96 2.55
C TRP A 360 -21.27 -3.21 2.04
N TRP A 361 -21.96 -4.36 2.02
CA TRP A 361 -21.45 -5.60 1.45
C TRP A 361 -21.42 -5.48 -0.07
N ILE A 362 -20.23 -5.38 -0.63
CA ILE A 362 -19.99 -5.47 -2.07
C ILE A 362 -19.73 -6.95 -2.37
N PRO A 363 -20.62 -7.65 -3.07
CA PRO A 363 -20.41 -9.05 -3.38
C PRO A 363 -19.23 -9.20 -4.35
N GLU A 364 -18.40 -10.22 -4.13
CA GLU A 364 -17.29 -10.55 -5.04
C GLU A 364 -17.84 -11.16 -6.32
N GLY A 365 -18.80 -12.08 -6.22
CA GLY A 365 -19.41 -12.71 -7.39
C GLY A 365 -20.92 -12.82 -7.33
N PHE A 366 -21.48 -13.25 -8.47
CA PHE A 366 -22.89 -13.51 -8.66
C PHE A 366 -23.08 -14.86 -9.34
N LEU A 367 -24.25 -15.46 -9.15
CA LEU A 367 -24.66 -16.63 -9.91
C LEU A 367 -25.56 -16.15 -11.06
N PHE A 368 -25.00 -15.97 -12.24
CA PHE A 368 -25.70 -15.50 -13.44
C PHE A 368 -26.44 -16.66 -14.13
N ALA A 369 -27.61 -16.36 -14.69
CA ALA A 369 -28.43 -17.29 -15.44
C ALA A 369 -29.07 -16.64 -16.67
N ILE A 370 -29.14 -17.42 -17.76
CA ILE A 370 -29.87 -17.08 -18.98
C ILE A 370 -30.77 -18.26 -19.37
N THR A 371 -32.05 -17.99 -19.61
CA THR A 371 -33.06 -19.00 -19.96
C THR A 371 -33.97 -18.49 -21.07
N ASP A 372 -34.28 -19.32 -22.06
CA ASP A 372 -35.33 -19.04 -23.06
C ASP A 372 -36.71 -19.19 -22.39
N VAL A 373 -37.51 -18.14 -22.43
CA VAL A 373 -38.85 -18.07 -21.81
C VAL A 373 -39.94 -17.79 -22.84
N THR A 374 -39.64 -17.98 -24.12
CA THR A 374 -40.61 -17.83 -25.20
C THR A 374 -41.76 -18.84 -25.00
N PRO A 375 -43.03 -18.41 -25.02
CA PRO A 375 -44.16 -19.34 -24.98
C PRO A 375 -44.10 -20.33 -26.16
N GLU A 376 -44.35 -21.61 -25.88
CA GLU A 376 -44.42 -22.67 -26.90
C GLU A 376 -45.55 -22.47 -27.92
#